data_AF-A0A7W1UQQ0-F1
#
_entry.id   AF-A0A7W1UQQ0-F1
#
_cell.length_a   1.000
_cell.length_b   1.000
_cell.length_c   1.000
_cell.angle_alpha   90.00
_cell.angle_beta   90.00
_cell.angle_gamma   90.00
#
_symmetry.space_group_name_H-M   'P 1'
#
loop_
_entity.id
_entity.type
_entity.pdbx_description
1 polymer ?
#
loop_
_entity_poly.entity_id
_entity_poly.type
_entity_poly.pdbx_seq_one_letter_code
_entity_poly.pdbx_strand_id
1 'polypeptide(L)'
;SFKSGEECLSNLYMNPDVIILDYGLPGINGYNTLLEIKRQRPNTHVIILSSNKDKYLAAKLLSAGADDYILKQGRGESQIIKRIDEVLSKDEEVKVSPLDLKNAPTFERWVVFIVIVVTVCFFITQVV
;
A
#
# COMPACT_ATOMS: atom_id res chain seq x y z
N SER A 1 -14.81 -6.15 -11.54
CA SER A 1 -15.29 -4.78 -11.28
C SER A 1 -16.70 -4.87 -10.72
N PHE A 2 -17.09 -3.92 -9.87
CA PHE A 2 -18.43 -3.86 -9.27
C PHE A 2 -19.22 -2.69 -9.86
N LYS A 3 -20.54 -2.75 -9.77
CA LYS A 3 -21.44 -1.75 -10.37
C LYS A 3 -21.91 -0.70 -9.37
N SER A 4 -21.69 -0.91 -8.07
CA SER A 4 -22.05 0.04 -7.01
C SER A 4 -21.13 -0.06 -5.79
N GLY A 5 -21.21 0.93 -4.89
CA GLY A 5 -20.46 0.95 -3.64
C GLY A 5 -20.85 -0.20 -2.70
N GLU A 6 -22.14 -0.52 -2.62
CA GLU A 6 -22.69 -1.63 -1.83
C GLU A 6 -22.08 -2.97 -2.24
N GLU A 7 -22.02 -3.24 -3.54
CA GLU A 7 -21.44 -4.48 -4.08
C GLU A 7 -19.95 -4.56 -3.76
N CYS A 8 -19.23 -3.44 -3.85
CA CYS A 8 -17.83 -3.36 -3.42
C CYS A 8 -17.68 -3.69 -1.92
N LEU A 9 -18.51 -3.10 -1.06
CA LEU A 9 -18.48 -3.30 0.38
C LEU A 9 -18.81 -4.74 0.78
N SER A 10 -19.82 -5.36 0.15
CA SER A 10 -20.15 -6.77 0.37
C SER A 10 -19.04 -7.74 -0.05
N ASN A 11 -18.10 -7.29 -0.86
CA ASN A 11 -17.00 -8.10 -1.39
C ASN A 11 -15.62 -7.76 -0.80
N LEU A 12 -15.56 -6.95 0.27
CA LEU A 12 -14.30 -6.64 0.96
C LEU A 12 -13.64 -7.86 1.61
N TYR A 13 -14.35 -8.99 1.75
CA TYR A 13 -13.76 -10.25 2.20
C TYR A 13 -12.64 -10.75 1.27
N MET A 14 -12.62 -10.33 0.00
CA MET A 14 -11.55 -10.66 -0.95
C MET A 14 -10.19 -10.03 -0.61
N ASN A 15 -10.12 -9.15 0.40
CA ASN A 15 -8.89 -8.53 0.87
C ASN A 15 -8.07 -7.86 -0.24
N PRO A 16 -8.63 -6.89 -0.98
CA PRO A 16 -7.88 -6.18 -2.00
C PRO A 16 -6.80 -5.29 -1.37
N ASP A 17 -5.60 -5.29 -1.97
CA ASP A 17 -4.53 -4.34 -1.61
C ASP A 17 -4.88 -2.91 -2.07
N VAL A 18 -5.50 -2.79 -3.25
CA VAL A 18 -5.90 -1.52 -3.85
C VAL A 18 -7.34 -1.58 -4.37
N ILE A 19 -8.10 -0.53 -4.10
CA ILE A 19 -9.44 -0.30 -4.65
C ILE A 19 -9.40 1.00 -5.46
N ILE A 20 -9.81 0.91 -6.73
CA ILE A 20 -10.13 2.08 -7.55
C ILE A 20 -11.62 2.35 -7.37
N LEU A 21 -11.94 3.44 -6.69
CA LEU A 21 -13.33 3.83 -6.41
C LEU A 21 -13.75 4.96 -7.33
N ASP A 22 -14.70 4.67 -8.22
CA ASP A 22 -15.33 5.69 -9.03
C ASP A 22 -16.33 6.52 -8.20
N TYR A 23 -16.02 7.80 -8.02
CA TYR A 23 -16.82 8.72 -7.22
C TYR A 23 -18.23 8.96 -7.80
N GLY A 24 -18.38 8.81 -9.11
CA GLY A 24 -19.65 9.06 -9.81
C GLY A 24 -20.58 7.86 -9.90
N LEU A 25 -20.24 6.72 -9.27
CA LEU A 25 -21.10 5.54 -9.30
C LEU A 25 -22.44 5.79 -8.59
N PRO A 26 -23.55 5.24 -9.13
CA PRO A 26 -24.85 5.30 -8.48
C PRO A 26 -24.88 4.39 -7.23
N GLY A 27 -25.77 4.70 -6.28
CA GLY A 27 -25.91 3.98 -5.00
C GLY A 27 -25.35 4.78 -3.82
N ILE A 28 -24.72 4.11 -2.86
CA ILE A 28 -24.01 4.78 -1.76
C ILE A 28 -22.97 5.76 -2.32
N ASN A 29 -23.02 6.99 -1.83
CA ASN A 29 -22.09 8.07 -2.16
C ASN A 29 -20.62 7.58 -2.03
N GLY A 30 -19.77 7.87 -3.04
CA GLY A 30 -18.37 7.49 -3.04
C GLY A 30 -17.60 7.91 -1.78
N TYR A 31 -17.98 9.03 -1.13
CA TYR A 31 -17.43 9.43 0.16
C TYR A 31 -17.75 8.44 1.29
N ASN A 32 -18.99 7.99 1.38
CA ASN A 32 -19.40 7.02 2.40
C ASN A 32 -18.79 5.64 2.14
N THR A 33 -18.70 5.25 0.86
CA THR A 33 -18.01 4.01 0.46
C THR A 33 -16.54 4.04 0.88
N LEU A 34 -15.83 5.15 0.65
CA LEU A 34 -14.45 5.35 1.12
C LEU A 34 -14.32 5.18 2.63
N LEU A 35 -15.18 5.86 3.40
CA LEU A 35 -15.14 5.78 4.87
C LEU A 35 -15.35 4.35 5.36
N GLU A 36 -16.31 3.63 4.77
CA GLU A 36 -16.62 2.28 5.18
C GLU A 36 -15.52 1.28 4.80
N ILE A 37 -14.90 1.44 3.62
CA ILE A 37 -13.70 0.69 3.24
C ILE A 37 -12.61 0.90 4.27
N LYS A 38 -12.25 2.16 4.58
CA LYS A 38 -11.17 2.46 5.54
C LYS A 38 -11.50 2.03 6.96
N ARG A 39 -12.78 2.01 7.35
CA ARG A 39 -13.24 1.48 8.63
C ARG A 39 -13.06 -0.04 8.73
N GLN A 40 -13.39 -0.79 7.69
CA GLN A 40 -13.31 -2.26 7.69
C GLN A 40 -11.91 -2.78 7.33
N ARG A 41 -11.18 -2.05 6.48
CA ARG A 41 -9.89 -2.41 5.90
C ARG A 41 -8.98 -1.16 5.86
N PRO A 42 -8.44 -0.73 7.01
CA PRO A 42 -7.65 0.51 7.09
C PRO A 42 -6.39 0.50 6.21
N ASN A 43 -5.83 -0.69 5.95
CA ASN A 43 -4.62 -0.86 5.16
C ASN A 43 -4.88 -0.98 3.65
N THR A 44 -6.14 -1.14 3.21
CA THR A 44 -6.44 -1.17 1.78
C THR A 44 -6.28 0.23 1.21
N HIS A 45 -5.48 0.38 0.16
CA HIS A 45 -5.35 1.64 -0.54
C HIS A 45 -6.60 1.94 -1.35
N VAL A 46 -7.02 3.20 -1.37
CA VAL A 46 -8.18 3.66 -2.12
C VAL A 46 -7.80 4.84 -2.99
N ILE A 47 -7.86 4.61 -4.31
CA ILE A 47 -7.65 5.64 -5.34
C ILE A 47 -9.02 6.07 -5.83
N ILE A 48 -9.35 7.36 -5.67
CA ILE A 48 -10.61 7.90 -6.19
C ILE A 48 -10.45 8.24 -7.66
N LEU A 49 -11.42 7.82 -8.47
CA LEU A 49 -11.53 8.20 -9.88
C LEU A 49 -12.78 9.05 -10.09
N SER A 50 -12.64 10.26 -10.65
CA SER A 50 -13.74 11.22 -10.73
C SER A 50 -13.68 12.10 -11.96
N SER A 51 -14.84 12.51 -12.49
CA SER A 51 -14.92 13.55 -13.53
C SER A 51 -14.96 14.97 -12.95
N ASN A 52 -15.13 15.11 -11.63
CA ASN A 52 -15.26 16.40 -10.97
C ASN A 52 -13.87 17.04 -10.73
N LYS A 53 -13.66 18.26 -11.23
CA LYS A 53 -12.40 19.02 -11.09
C LYS A 53 -12.32 19.87 -9.82
N ASP A 54 -13.32 19.80 -8.95
CA ASP A 54 -13.34 20.53 -7.70
C ASP A 54 -12.22 20.08 -6.76
N LYS A 55 -11.30 21.01 -6.48
CA LYS A 55 -10.15 20.79 -5.59
C LYS A 55 -10.57 20.62 -4.14
N TYR A 56 -11.67 21.23 -3.71
CA TYR A 56 -12.16 21.08 -2.34
C TYR A 56 -12.67 19.66 -2.09
N LEU A 57 -13.41 19.11 -3.06
CA LEU A 57 -13.82 17.70 -3.03
C LEU A 57 -12.61 16.76 -2.99
N ALA A 58 -11.63 16.98 -3.85
CA ALA A 58 -10.42 16.16 -3.88
C ALA A 58 -9.68 16.21 -2.53
N ALA A 59 -9.44 17.41 -1.99
CA ALA A 59 -8.80 17.59 -0.69
C ALA A 59 -9.59 16.90 0.44
N LYS A 60 -10.93 17.05 0.45
CA LYS A 60 -11.79 16.39 1.43
C LYS A 60 -11.67 14.86 1.39
N LEU A 61 -11.62 14.26 0.20
CA LEU A 61 -11.50 12.81 0.05
C LEU A 61 -10.12 12.30 0.47
N LEU A 62 -9.06 13.02 0.11
CA LEU A 62 -7.69 12.71 0.56
C LEU A 62 -7.60 12.80 2.09
N SER A 63 -8.14 13.85 2.70
CA SER A 63 -8.20 13.98 4.17
C SER A 63 -9.04 12.90 4.85
N ALA A 64 -10.01 12.31 4.15
CA ALA A 64 -10.81 11.20 4.64
C ALA A 64 -10.11 9.82 4.49
N GLY A 65 -8.88 9.80 3.98
CA GLY A 65 -8.05 8.61 3.90
C GLY A 65 -7.88 8.03 2.49
N ALA A 66 -8.40 8.67 1.45
CA ALA A 66 -8.05 8.28 0.08
C ALA A 66 -6.55 8.52 -0.16
N ASP A 67 -5.90 7.57 -0.82
CA ASP A 67 -4.48 7.60 -1.11
C ASP A 67 -4.18 8.49 -2.33
N ASP A 68 -5.14 8.61 -3.26
CA ASP A 68 -5.02 9.46 -4.44
C ASP A 68 -6.39 9.88 -5.01
N TYR A 69 -6.39 10.91 -5.87
CA TYR A 69 -7.54 11.40 -6.60
C TYR A 69 -7.19 11.67 -8.07
N ILE A 70 -7.76 10.88 -8.97
CA ILE A 70 -7.48 10.91 -10.41
C ILE A 70 -8.68 11.47 -11.17
N LEU A 71 -8.41 12.42 -12.06
CA LEU A 71 -9.41 12.95 -12.97
C LEU A 71 -9.59 12.05 -14.20
N LYS A 72 -10.84 11.71 -14.52
CA LYS A 72 -11.24 11.00 -15.74
C LYS A 72 -11.13 11.91 -16.98
N GLN A 73 -9.91 12.22 -17.42
CA GLN A 73 -9.67 13.04 -18.61
C GLN A 73 -8.61 12.40 -19.50
N GLY A 74 -8.95 12.13 -20.77
CA GLY A 74 -8.10 11.92 -21.96
C GLY A 74 -7.01 10.84 -21.95
N ARG A 75 -6.39 10.57 -20.79
CA ARG A 75 -5.30 9.63 -20.51
C ARG A 75 -5.40 9.10 -19.07
N GLY A 76 -6.61 8.83 -18.59
CA GLY A 76 -6.85 8.36 -17.23
C GLY A 76 -6.18 7.01 -16.95
N GLU A 77 -6.21 6.09 -17.92
CA GLU A 77 -5.72 4.71 -17.77
C GLU A 77 -4.21 4.63 -17.51
N SER A 78 -3.38 5.34 -18.28
CA SER A 78 -1.93 5.36 -18.07
C SER A 78 -1.54 6.01 -16.74
N GLN A 79 -2.34 6.96 -16.25
CA GLN A 79 -2.09 7.58 -14.95
C GLN A 79 -2.47 6.63 -13.81
N ILE A 80 -3.58 5.90 -13.94
CA ILE A 80 -4.02 4.93 -12.93
C ILE A 80 -2.95 3.86 -12.71
N ILE A 81 -2.42 3.25 -13.78
CA ILE A 81 -1.38 2.20 -13.65
C ILE A 81 -0.17 2.74 -12.90
N LYS A 82 0.34 3.91 -13.33
CA LYS A 82 1.48 4.55 -12.67
C LYS A 82 1.22 4.84 -11.19
N ARG A 83 0.01 5.31 -10.85
CA ARG A 83 -0.35 5.63 -9.45
C ARG A 83 -0.52 4.38 -8.60
N ILE A 84 -1.03 3.29 -9.16
CA ILE A 84 -1.09 1.99 -8.46
C ILE A 84 0.33 1.53 -8.13
N ASP A 85 1.26 1.58 -9.10
CA ASP A 85 2.65 1.20 -8.87
C ASP A 85 3.30 2.06 -7.77
N GLU A 86 3.09 3.39 -7.79
CA GLU A 86 3.60 4.31 -6.77
C GLU A 86 3.01 4.09 -5.37
N VAL A 87 1.75 3.65 -5.29
CA VAL A 87 1.08 3.37 -4.01
C VAL A 87 1.60 2.06 -3.43
N LEU A 88 1.70 1.02 -4.26
CA LEU A 88 2.21 -0.29 -3.84
C LEU A 88 3.71 -0.25 -3.51
N SER A 89 4.52 0.53 -4.23
CA SER A 89 5.96 0.66 -3.95
C SER A 89 6.24 1.34 -2.61
N LYS A 90 5.37 2.25 -2.16
CA LYS A 90 5.50 2.88 -0.83
C LYS A 90 5.29 1.87 0.29
N ASP A 91 4.37 0.93 0.10
CA ASP A 91 4.15 -0.17 1.04
C ASP A 91 5.34 -1.13 1.09
N GLU A 92 6.07 -1.30 -0.02
CA GLU A 92 7.36 -1.99 -0.03
C GLU A 92 8.45 -1.20 0.69
N GLU A 93 8.59 0.11 0.45
CA GLU A 93 9.58 0.95 1.16
C GLU A 93 9.33 1.00 2.68
N VAL A 94 8.07 1.00 3.12
CA VAL A 94 7.71 0.96 4.55
C VAL A 94 8.00 -0.41 5.18
N LYS A 95 7.91 -1.51 4.41
CA LYS A 95 8.37 -2.84 4.85
C LYS A 95 9.90 -2.91 4.91
N VAL A 96 10.59 -2.27 3.96
CA VAL A 96 12.05 -2.10 3.92
C VAL A 96 12.49 -1.00 4.92
N SER A 97 12.12 -1.18 6.18
CA SER A 97 12.74 -0.52 7.32
C SER A 97 14.23 -0.92 7.38
N PRO A 98 15.15 -0.11 7.97
CA PRO A 98 16.56 -0.49 8.18
C PRO A 98 16.78 -1.85 8.88
N LEU A 99 15.72 -2.46 9.42
CA LEU A 99 15.70 -3.79 10.02
C LEU A 99 15.38 -4.94 9.03
N ASP A 100 15.09 -4.65 7.76
CA ASP A 100 14.78 -5.65 6.72
C ASP A 100 16.03 -6.21 6.01
N LEU A 101 17.15 -6.19 6.73
CA LEU A 101 18.34 -6.99 6.44
C LEU A 101 18.09 -8.52 6.50
N LYS A 102 16.85 -8.98 6.74
CA LYS A 102 16.52 -10.41 6.86
C LYS A 102 16.22 -11.12 5.53
N ASN A 103 16.02 -10.39 4.43
CA ASN A 103 15.67 -10.98 3.13
C ASN A 103 16.75 -10.81 2.03
N ALA A 104 17.96 -10.37 2.39
CA ALA A 104 19.12 -10.57 1.53
C ALA A 104 19.45 -12.08 1.47
N PRO A 105 19.92 -12.64 0.33
CA PRO A 105 20.35 -14.05 0.26
C PRO A 105 21.41 -14.34 1.33
N THR A 106 21.00 -14.99 2.43
CA THR A 106 21.77 -15.11 3.68
C THR A 106 22.57 -16.41 3.68
N PHE A 107 23.49 -16.58 2.74
CA PHE A 107 24.51 -17.63 2.85
C PHE A 107 25.84 -17.05 3.36
N GLU A 108 26.26 -15.90 2.85
CA GLU A 108 27.55 -15.31 3.23
C GLU A 108 27.56 -14.73 4.65
N ARG A 109 26.41 -14.35 5.20
CA ARG A 109 26.31 -13.78 6.56
C ARG A 109 26.51 -14.79 7.67
N TRP A 110 26.02 -16.02 7.51
CA TRP A 110 26.29 -17.08 8.48
C TRP A 110 27.76 -17.46 8.46
N VAL A 111 28.40 -17.49 7.28
CA VAL A 111 29.84 -17.78 7.17
C VAL A 111 30.66 -16.72 7.90
N VAL A 112 30.39 -15.44 7.70
CA VAL A 112 31.11 -14.35 8.40
C VAL A 112 30.86 -14.38 9.90
N PHE A 113 29.62 -14.60 10.35
CA PHE A 113 29.31 -14.65 11.78
C PHE A 113 29.97 -15.86 12.47
N ILE A 114 29.94 -17.04 11.82
CA ILE A 114 30.63 -18.24 12.31
C ILE A 114 32.14 -18.01 12.38
N VAL A 115 32.77 -17.43 11.35
CA VAL A 115 34.21 -17.16 11.33
C VAL A 115 34.61 -16.18 12.46
N ILE A 116 33.84 -15.13 12.69
CA ILE A 116 34.09 -14.17 13.78
C ILE A 116 33.95 -14.84 15.15
N VAL A 117 32.88 -15.60 15.38
CA VAL A 117 32.65 -16.30 16.66
C VAL A 117 33.76 -17.32 16.93
N VAL A 118 34.17 -18.10 15.93
CA VAL A 118 35.30 -19.05 16.05
C VAL A 118 36.60 -18.33 16.36
N THR A 119 36.89 -17.20 15.71
CA THR A 119 38.10 -16.41 15.95
C THR A 119 38.12 -15.84 17.37
N VAL A 120 37.00 -15.30 17.86
CA VAL A 120 36.89 -14.76 19.21
C VAL A 120 36.98 -15.87 20.26
N CYS A 121 36.31 -17.02 20.07
CA CYS A 121 36.42 -18.16 20.97
C CYS A 121 37.87 -18.69 21.04
N PHE A 122 38.55 -18.80 19.90
CA PHE A 122 39.95 -19.21 19.84
C PHE A 122 40.87 -18.21 20.56
N PHE A 123 40.63 -16.91 20.39
CA PHE A 123 41.41 -15.87 21.08
C PHE A 123 41.18 -15.90 22.60
N ILE A 124 39.95 -16.10 23.07
CA ILE A 124 39.63 -16.17 24.50
C ILE A 124 40.25 -17.43 25.14
N THR A 125 40.31 -18.56 24.43
CA THR A 125 40.95 -19.79 24.94
C THR A 125 42.48 -19.73 24.97
N GLN A 126 43.11 -18.83 24.21
CA GLN A 126 44.57 -18.62 24.26
C GLN A 126 45.00 -17.60 25.35
N VAL A 127 44.05 -16.85 25.92
CA VAL A 127 44.31 -15.74 26.86
C VAL A 127 43.93 -16.09 28.32
N VAL A 128 43.29 -17.23 28.56
CA VAL A 128 42.97 -17.79 29.89
C VAL A 128 43.82 -19.01 30.16
#